data_AF-A0A2V6ZNF1-F1
#
_entry.id   AF-A0A2V6ZNF1-F1
#
_cell.length_a   1.000
_cell.length_b   1.000
_cell.length_c   1.000
_cell.angle_alpha   90.00
_cell.angle_beta   90.00
_cell.angle_gamma   90.00
#
_symmetry.space_group_name_H-M   'P 1'
#
loop_
_entity.id
_entity.type
_entity.pdbx_description
1 polymer ?
#
loop_
_entity_poly.entity_id
_entity_poly.type
_entity_poly.pdbx_seq_one_letter_code
_entity_poly.pdbx_strand_id
1 'polypeptide(L)' 'MPRTRMKDRRSATAPRVDRATVHLGNYGRLVLPDGTTKWWVRAANGAWVALGHERVSENDDGTITLLYLQ' A
#
# COMPACT_ATOMS: atom_id res chain seq x y z
N MET A 1 38.34 29.79 -5.31
CA MET A 1 38.30 28.32 -5.48
C MET A 1 36.84 27.86 -5.49
N PRO A 2 36.21 27.50 -6.63
CA PRO A 2 34.90 26.87 -6.64
C PRO A 2 35.03 25.34 -6.78
N ARG A 3 34.14 24.57 -6.15
CA ARG A 3 33.99 23.13 -6.41
C ARG A 3 32.60 22.86 -6.95
N THR A 4 32.51 22.71 -8.27
CA THR A 4 31.34 22.12 -8.92
C THR A 4 31.49 20.60 -8.88
N ARG A 5 30.52 19.89 -8.32
CA ARG A 5 30.16 18.57 -8.84
C ARG A 5 28.65 18.42 -8.85
N MET A 6 28.13 18.56 -10.06
CA MET A 6 26.78 18.23 -10.47
C MET A 6 26.52 16.74 -10.28
N LYS A 7 25.24 16.40 -10.09
CA LYS A 7 24.55 15.18 -10.54
C LYS A 7 24.46 14.05 -9.50
N ASP A 8 23.39 14.08 -8.71
CA ASP A 8 22.49 12.93 -8.72
C ASP A 8 21.08 13.38 -9.10
N ARG A 9 20.79 13.21 -10.40
CA ARG A 9 19.45 13.19 -10.97
C ARG A 9 19.10 11.71 -11.05
N ARG A 10 18.29 11.24 -10.12
CA ARG A 10 17.47 10.01 -10.14
C ARG A 10 16.81 9.93 -8.75
N SER A 11 15.50 9.94 -8.57
CA SER A 11 14.44 9.51 -9.45
C SER A 11 13.14 10.15 -9.01
N ALA A 12 12.34 10.52 -10.01
CA ALA A 12 10.89 10.63 -10.00
C ALA A 12 10.24 11.15 -8.71
N THR A 13 9.59 12.30 -8.84
CA THR A 13 8.30 12.55 -8.19
C THR A 13 7.38 11.37 -8.50
N ALA A 14 7.48 10.29 -7.72
CA ALA A 14 6.45 9.28 -7.68
C ALA A 14 5.19 10.00 -7.21
N PRO A 15 4.01 9.73 -7.81
CA PRO A 15 2.76 10.22 -7.24
C PRO A 15 2.79 9.83 -5.77
N ARG A 16 2.49 10.79 -4.90
CA ARG A 16 2.53 10.59 -3.45
C ARG A 16 1.39 9.63 -3.13
N VAL A 17 1.65 8.34 -3.26
CA VAL A 17 0.75 7.26 -2.85
C VAL A 17 0.65 7.43 -1.36
N ASP A 18 -0.49 7.93 -0.87
CA ASP A 18 -0.77 8.01 0.56
C ASP A 18 -0.80 6.58 1.09
N ARG A 19 0.37 6.10 1.51
CA ARG A 19 0.65 4.71 1.85
C ARG A 19 0.22 4.51 3.30
N ALA A 20 -0.74 3.62 3.55
CA ALA A 20 -1.17 3.28 4.90
C ALA A 20 -0.77 1.85 5.24
N THR A 21 -0.06 1.63 6.35
CA THR A 21 0.27 0.30 6.86
C THR A 21 -0.83 -0.18 7.80
N VAL A 22 -1.37 -1.37 7.56
CA VAL A 22 -2.44 -1.98 8.35
C VAL A 22 -1.96 -3.30 8.95
N HIS A 23 -2.10 -3.41 10.26
CA HIS A 23 -1.67 -4.58 11.02
C HIS A 23 -2.70 -5.71 10.99
N LEU A 24 -2.22 -6.93 11.22
CA LEU A 24 -3.06 -8.12 11.39
C LEU A 24 -4.13 -7.87 12.47
N GLY A 25 -5.36 -8.28 12.19
CA GLY A 25 -6.53 -7.98 13.02
C GLY A 25 -7.30 -6.72 12.61
N ASN A 26 -6.70 -5.84 11.80
CA ASN A 26 -7.35 -4.69 11.18
C ASN A 26 -7.56 -4.86 9.67
N TYR A 27 -7.24 -6.03 9.12
CA TYR A 27 -7.56 -6.40 7.76
C TYR A 27 -8.01 -7.86 7.66
N GLY A 28 -8.69 -8.19 6.56
CA GLY A 28 -9.08 -9.55 6.20
C GLY A 28 -8.76 -9.83 4.72
N ARG A 29 -8.49 -11.11 4.43
CA ARG A 29 -8.19 -11.61 3.08
C ARG A 29 -9.09 -12.80 2.77
N LEU A 30 -9.70 -12.81 1.59
CA LEU A 30 -10.42 -13.96 1.04
C LEU A 30 -9.89 -14.23 -0.35
N VAL A 31 -9.42 -15.45 -0.60
CA VAL A 31 -9.06 -15.91 -1.93
C VAL A 31 -10.25 -16.71 -2.46
N LEU A 32 -10.82 -16.25 -3.57
CA LEU A 32 -11.92 -16.92 -4.25
C LEU A 32 -11.40 -18.13 -5.05
N PRO A 33 -12.27 -19.09 -5.40
CA PRO A 33 -11.88 -20.27 -6.18
C PRO A 33 -11.31 -19.95 -7.56
N ASP A 34 -11.64 -18.78 -8.12
CA ASP A 34 -11.11 -18.27 -9.39
C ASP A 34 -9.72 -17.63 -9.26
N GLY A 35 -9.12 -17.64 -8.06
CA GLY A 35 -7.83 -17.03 -7.76
C GLY A 35 -7.90 -15.54 -7.43
N THR A 36 -9.09 -14.92 -7.47
CA THR A 36 -9.25 -13.50 -7.12
C THR A 36 -9.13 -13.30 -5.62
N THR A 37 -8.23 -12.41 -5.21
CA THR A 37 -8.10 -12.03 -3.80
C THR A 37 -8.93 -10.79 -3.50
N LYS A 38 -9.87 -10.92 -2.56
CA LYS A 38 -10.61 -9.81 -1.96
C LYS A 38 -10.01 -9.45 -0.62
N TRP A 39 -9.97 -8.15 -0.37
CA TRP A 39 -9.39 -7.58 0.83
C TRP A 39 -10.42 -6.72 1.55
N TRP A 40 -10.31 -6.67 2.87
CA TRP A 40 -11.07 -5.71 3.68
C TRP A 40 -10.16 -5.10 4.72
N VAL A 41 -10.40 -3.84 5.05
CA VAL A 41 -9.75 -3.17 6.17
C VAL A 41 -10.78 -2.64 7.14
N ARG A 42 -10.42 -2.63 8.41
CA ARG A 42 -11.26 -2.09 9.47
C ARG A 42 -11.01 -0.58 9.57
N ALA A 43 -12.03 0.20 9.28
CA ALA A 43 -12.02 1.64 9.47
C ALA A 43 -12.04 1.99 10.97
N ALA A 44 -11.63 3.22 11.32
CA ALA A 44 -11.58 3.68 12.70
C ALA A 44 -12.94 3.64 13.42
N ASN A 45 -14.04 3.74 12.66
CA ASN A 45 -15.41 3.59 13.16
C ASN A 45 -15.85 2.13 13.37
N GLY A 46 -14.94 1.16 13.14
CA GLY A 46 -15.18 -0.26 13.29
C GLY A 46 -15.81 -0.94 12.07
N ALA A 47 -16.17 -0.21 11.01
CA ALA A 47 -16.74 -0.78 9.79
C ALA A 47 -15.68 -1.46 8.92
N TRP A 48 -16.09 -2.45 8.14
CA TRP A 48 -15.24 -3.12 7.16
C TRP A 48 -15.38 -2.48 5.77
N VAL A 49 -14.27 -2.06 5.19
CA VAL A 49 -14.21 -1.46 3.86
C VAL A 49 -13.55 -2.45 2.90
N ALA A 50 -14.24 -2.80 1.83
CA ALA A 50 -13.71 -3.69 0.79
C ALA A 50 -12.67 -2.96 -0.07
N LEU A 51 -11.60 -3.66 -0.41
CA LEU A 51 -10.51 -3.18 -1.24
C LEU A 51 -10.28 -4.12 -2.43
N GLY A 52 -9.92 -3.53 -3.57
CA GLY A 52 -9.40 -4.27 -4.72
C GLY A 52 -7.95 -4.69 -4.49
N HIS A 53 -7.57 -5.84 -5.07
CA HIS A 53 -6.22 -6.39 -4.97
C HIS A 53 -5.13 -5.39 -5.43
N GLU A 54 -5.40 -4.58 -6.44
CA GLU A 54 -4.46 -3.57 -6.97
C GLU A 54 -4.08 -2.48 -5.95
N ARG A 55 -4.85 -2.37 -4.85
CA ARG A 55 -4.66 -1.38 -3.80
C ARG A 55 -4.01 -1.95 -2.54
N VAL A 56 -3.56 -3.21 -2.55
CA VAL A 56 -2.99 -3.87 -1.38
C VAL A 56 -1.66 -4.55 -1.74
N SER A 57 -0.62 -4.27 -0.96
CA SER A 57 0.65 -4.99 -1.02
C SER A 57 0.91 -5.66 0.32
N GLU A 58 1.01 -6.98 0.34
CA GLU A 58 1.42 -7.74 1.54
C GLU A 58 2.90 -7.47 1.84
N ASN A 59 3.23 -7.37 3.13
CA ASN A 59 4.60 -7.28 3.62
C ASN A 59 4.97 -8.61 4.33
N ASP A 60 6.26 -8.95 4.39
CA ASP A 60 6.76 -10.20 5.00
C ASP A 60 6.49 -10.30 6.52
N ASP A 61 6.23 -9.17 7.18
CA ASP A 61 5.93 -9.08 8.61
C ASP A 61 4.44 -9.35 8.94
N GLY A 62 3.64 -9.73 7.94
CA GLY A 62 2.21 -10.00 8.08
C GLY A 62 1.34 -8.74 8.16
N THR A 63 1.91 -7.56 7.91
CA THR A 63 1.14 -6.34 7.67
C THR A 63 0.79 -6.20 6.19
N ILE A 64 -0.18 -5.32 5.88
CA ILE A 64 -0.45 -4.91 4.51
C ILE A 64 -0.20 -3.41 4.34
N THR A 65 0.23 -3.06 3.15
CA THR A 65 0.34 -1.69 2.68
C THR A 65 -0.84 -1.39 1.77
N LEU A 66 -1.63 -0.37 2.10
CA LEU A 66 -2.63 0.20 1.20
C LEU A 66 -1.97 1.17 0.23
N LEU A 67 -2.21 0.95 -1.05
CA LEU A 67 -1.76 1.79 -2.15
C LEU A 67 -2.95 2.64 -2.61
N TYR A 68 -3.02 3.89 -2.14
CA TYR A 68 -3.97 4.85 -2.67
C TYR A 68 -3.41 5.45 -3.96
N LEU A 69 -3.85 4.91 -5.10
CA LEU A 69 -3.74 5.56 -6.39
C LEU A 69 -4.81 6.67 -6.43
N GLN A 70 -4.35 7.93 -6.50
CA GLN A 70 -5.17 9.13 -6.76
C GLN A 70 -5.68 9.11 -8.19
#